data_AF-A0A3P7TNL6-F1
#
_entry.id   AF-A0A3P7TNL6-F1
#
_cell.length_a   1.000
_cell.length_b   1.000
_cell.length_c   1.000
_cell.angle_alpha   90.00
_cell.angle_beta   90.00
_cell.angle_gamma   90.00
#
_symmetry.space_group_name_H-M   'P 1'
#
loop_
_entity.id
_entity.type
_entity.pdbx_description
1 polymer ?
#
loop_
_entity_poly.entity_id
_entity_poly.type
_entity_poly.pdbx_seq_one_letter_code
_entity_poly.pdbx_strand_id
1 'polypeptide(L)'
;MIGRINLYNPPSIPYSAVLIQGECVCTLRYEGKQCEQERCLNGGRRHAVNGQVRCHCPFGLTGERCEKVTYCEPEKGKLVNGKCECNAKWTGLFCHMRTCYNGIPTGGMEGFCLCDIGFTGPFCDVPLVCKNGGKVNQDNECSCLPGYTGERCERCVMGYVQEGQRCIPEVSEASLASQTGSLSSKAFAWPFLLMGSVAALSVALLIAIGTAAVRRWNTKTSRESSVHGQPDATDV
;
A
#
# COMPACT_ATOMS: atom_id res chain seq x y z
N MET A 1 39.53 -34.46 36.78
CA MET A 1 38.58 -34.38 35.65
C MET A 1 37.19 -34.60 36.21
N ILE A 2 36.31 -33.60 36.18
CA ILE A 2 34.95 -33.72 36.71
C ILE A 2 34.05 -34.15 35.55
N GLY A 3 33.58 -35.40 35.58
CA GLY A 3 32.60 -35.89 34.62
C GLY A 3 31.28 -35.14 34.81
N ARG A 4 30.76 -34.52 33.75
CA ARG A 4 29.48 -33.80 33.81
C ARG A 4 28.36 -34.79 34.13
N ILE A 5 27.80 -34.68 35.34
CA ILE A 5 26.48 -35.22 35.63
C ILE A 5 25.50 -34.39 34.81
N ASN A 6 25.01 -34.94 33.70
CA ASN A 6 23.89 -34.34 32.98
C ASN A 6 22.65 -34.44 33.85
N LEU A 7 22.39 -33.39 34.62
CA LEU A 7 21.13 -33.14 35.30
C LEU A 7 20.06 -32.83 34.25
N TYR A 8 19.64 -33.86 33.50
CA TYR A 8 18.40 -33.79 32.74
C TYR A 8 17.26 -33.81 33.74
N ASN A 9 16.87 -32.61 34.16
CA ASN A 9 15.68 -32.33 34.95
C ASN A 9 14.50 -33.05 34.27
N PRO A 10 13.91 -34.10 34.87
CA PRO A 10 12.88 -34.86 34.20
C PRO A 10 11.63 -33.99 34.12
N PRO A 11 11.14 -33.61 32.93
CA PRO A 11 9.82 -33.03 32.85
C PRO A 11 8.84 -34.10 33.32
N SER A 12 8.05 -33.77 34.35
CA SER A 12 6.79 -34.40 34.79
C SER A 12 6.55 -35.84 34.29
N ILE A 13 6.49 -36.82 35.21
CA ILE A 13 6.14 -38.24 34.95
C ILE A 13 5.23 -38.33 33.72
N PRO A 14 5.72 -38.80 32.57
CA PRO A 14 4.97 -38.68 31.34
C PRO A 14 3.70 -39.52 31.49
N TYR A 15 2.59 -39.06 30.89
CA TYR A 15 1.31 -39.78 30.86
C TYR A 15 1.39 -41.20 30.22
N SER A 16 2.59 -41.62 29.80
CA SER A 16 2.95 -42.94 29.31
C SER A 16 3.36 -43.96 30.38
N ALA A 17 3.76 -43.58 31.59
CA ALA A 17 4.31 -44.51 32.58
C ALA A 17 3.95 -44.21 34.04
N VAL A 18 3.96 -45.27 34.87
CA VAL A 18 4.02 -45.21 36.33
C VAL A 18 5.30 -45.91 36.78
N LEU A 19 6.11 -45.27 37.62
CA LEU A 19 7.34 -45.88 38.14
C LEU A 19 7.01 -46.71 39.39
N ILE A 20 7.32 -48.00 39.38
CA ILE A 20 7.10 -48.92 40.51
C ILE A 20 8.43 -49.63 40.81
N GLN A 21 8.95 -49.47 42.03
CA GLN A 21 10.21 -50.08 42.49
C GLN A 21 11.45 -49.81 41.59
N GLY A 22 11.42 -48.73 40.81
CA GLY A 22 12.48 -48.37 39.86
C GLY A 22 12.27 -48.88 38.43
N GLU A 23 11.24 -49.68 38.18
CA GLU A 23 10.83 -50.11 36.83
C GLU A 23 9.68 -49.26 36.30
N CYS A 24 9.68 -48.99 34.99
CA CYS A 24 8.59 -48.29 34.32
C CYS A 24 7.47 -49.27 33.96
N VAL A 25 6.31 -49.11 34.59
CA VAL A 25 5.07 -49.81 34.22
C VAL A 25 4.27 -48.89 33.31
N CYS A 26 4.15 -49.27 32.04
CA CYS A 26 3.51 -48.40 31.06
C CYS A 26 2.00 -48.27 31.30
N THR A 27 1.49 -47.05 31.14
CA THR A 27 0.04 -46.90 30.93
C THR A 27 -0.32 -47.65 29.66
N LEU A 28 -1.57 -48.11 29.56
CA LEU A 28 -2.02 -48.91 28.41
C LEU A 28 -1.60 -48.29 27.05
N ARG A 29 -1.49 -46.95 26.97
CA ARG A 29 -1.14 -46.23 25.74
C ARG A 29 0.24 -46.55 25.16
N TYR A 30 1.19 -46.96 25.99
CA TYR A 30 2.59 -47.07 25.60
C TYR A 30 3.20 -48.44 25.89
N GLU A 31 4.34 -48.69 25.26
CA GLU A 31 5.19 -49.86 25.42
C GLU A 31 6.67 -49.46 25.28
N GLY A 32 7.58 -50.40 25.53
CA GLY A 32 9.02 -50.14 25.62
C GLY A 32 9.52 -50.09 27.06
N LYS A 33 10.84 -50.13 27.26
CA LYS A 33 11.44 -50.19 28.61
C LYS A 33 11.25 -48.90 29.42
N GLN A 34 11.01 -47.79 28.74
CA GLN A 34 10.76 -46.47 29.33
C GLN A 34 9.38 -45.94 28.89
N CYS A 35 8.53 -46.81 28.33
CA CYS A 35 7.20 -46.49 27.82
C CYS A 35 7.25 -45.39 26.75
N GLU A 36 8.27 -45.46 25.91
CA GLU A 36 8.63 -44.46 24.91
C GLU A 36 7.90 -44.64 23.56
N GLN A 37 7.13 -45.73 23.38
CA GLN A 37 6.52 -46.09 22.10
C GLN A 37 4.99 -46.19 22.23
N GLU A 38 4.23 -45.48 21.40
CA GLU A 38 2.77 -45.67 21.32
C GLU A 38 2.43 -46.99 20.61
N ARG A 39 1.69 -47.89 21.25
CA ARG A 39 1.39 -49.20 20.66
C ARG A 39 0.49 -49.10 19.41
N CYS A 40 -0.58 -48.31 19.50
CA CYS A 40 -1.47 -48.03 18.35
C CYS A 40 -1.18 -46.63 17.83
N LEU A 41 -0.78 -46.52 16.56
CA LEU A 41 -0.44 -45.28 15.89
C LEU A 41 -1.69 -44.58 15.32
N ASN A 42 -1.52 -43.34 14.85
CA ASN A 42 -2.49 -42.63 14.01
C ASN A 42 -3.92 -42.55 14.59
N GLY A 43 -4.06 -42.49 15.92
CA GLY A 43 -5.36 -42.45 16.60
C GLY A 43 -6.04 -43.82 16.82
N GLY A 44 -5.34 -44.93 16.58
CA GLY A 44 -5.83 -46.28 16.88
C GLY A 44 -6.23 -46.47 18.34
N ARG A 45 -7.42 -47.04 18.56
CA ARG A 45 -7.94 -47.33 19.91
C ARG A 45 -7.62 -48.77 20.29
N ARG A 46 -7.08 -49.01 21.48
CA ARG A 46 -6.85 -50.38 21.96
C ARG A 46 -8.13 -51.10 22.33
N HIS A 47 -8.08 -52.41 22.14
CA HIS A 47 -8.97 -53.37 22.77
C HIS A 47 -8.17 -54.60 23.21
N ALA A 48 -8.50 -55.18 24.36
CA ALA A 48 -7.87 -56.41 24.85
C ALA A 48 -8.74 -57.61 24.48
N VAL A 49 -8.22 -58.53 23.67
CA VAL A 49 -8.89 -59.79 23.31
C VAL A 49 -8.03 -60.93 23.84
N ASN A 50 -8.58 -61.75 24.74
CA ASN A 50 -7.90 -62.91 25.34
C ASN A 50 -6.51 -62.57 25.93
N GLY A 51 -6.41 -61.44 26.63
CA GLY A 51 -5.16 -60.94 27.22
C GLY A 51 -4.16 -60.32 26.22
N GLN A 52 -4.38 -60.48 24.90
CA GLN A 52 -3.59 -59.80 23.88
C GLN A 52 -4.17 -58.43 23.53
N VAL A 53 -3.30 -57.43 23.51
CA VAL A 53 -3.64 -56.06 23.15
C VAL A 53 -3.59 -55.88 21.63
N ARG A 54 -4.74 -55.58 21.02
CA ARG A 54 -4.92 -55.25 19.61
C ARG A 54 -5.38 -53.81 19.40
N CYS A 55 -5.17 -53.29 18.18
CA CYS A 55 -5.59 -51.96 17.78
C CYS A 55 -6.82 -52.02 16.88
N HIS A 56 -7.85 -51.23 17.22
CA HIS A 56 -8.97 -50.92 16.35
C HIS A 56 -8.66 -49.61 15.62
N CYS A 57 -8.50 -49.69 14.30
CA CYS A 57 -8.00 -48.59 13.49
C CYS A 57 -9.11 -47.63 13.07
N PRO A 58 -8.83 -46.31 12.97
CA PRO A 58 -9.72 -45.37 12.32
C PRO A 58 -9.93 -45.71 10.83
N PHE A 59 -10.93 -45.07 10.22
CA PHE A 59 -11.17 -45.20 8.79
C PHE A 59 -9.90 -44.84 7.98
N GLY A 60 -9.66 -45.58 6.89
CA GLY A 60 -8.47 -45.42 6.04
C GLY A 60 -7.20 -46.13 6.56
N LEU A 61 -7.23 -46.75 7.74
CA LEU A 61 -6.04 -47.33 8.39
C LEU A 61 -6.18 -48.84 8.66
N THR A 62 -5.04 -49.54 8.61
CA THR A 62 -4.93 -50.97 8.85
C THR A 62 -3.52 -51.35 9.35
N GLY A 63 -3.30 -52.64 9.61
CA GLY A 63 -2.11 -53.17 10.26
C GLY A 63 -2.28 -53.34 11.77
N GLU A 64 -1.42 -54.13 12.40
CA GLU A 64 -1.51 -54.47 13.84
C GLU A 64 -1.42 -53.24 14.76
N ARG A 65 -0.81 -52.15 14.27
CA ARG A 65 -0.62 -50.88 14.97
C ARG A 65 -1.29 -49.70 14.27
N CYS A 66 -2.15 -49.93 13.27
CA CYS A 66 -2.75 -48.88 12.42
C CYS A 66 -1.69 -48.06 11.65
N GLU A 67 -0.59 -48.72 11.29
CA GLU A 67 0.59 -48.14 10.66
C GLU A 67 0.51 -48.05 9.13
N LYS A 68 -0.48 -48.71 8.52
CA LYS A 68 -0.69 -48.75 7.06
C LYS A 68 -1.93 -47.97 6.67
N VAL A 69 -1.85 -47.24 5.56
CA VAL A 69 -3.00 -46.57 4.94
C VAL A 69 -3.61 -47.47 3.86
N THR A 70 -4.93 -47.39 3.67
CA THR A 70 -5.67 -48.19 2.69
C THR A 70 -6.00 -47.43 1.41
N TYR A 71 -5.87 -46.11 1.41
CA TYR A 71 -6.06 -45.24 0.26
C TYR A 71 -5.14 -44.01 0.36
N CYS A 72 -5.02 -43.29 -0.75
CA CYS A 72 -4.46 -41.95 -0.81
C CYS A 72 -5.45 -41.06 -1.55
N GLU A 73 -5.40 -39.77 -1.28
CA GLU A 73 -6.28 -38.80 -1.92
C GLU A 73 -6.00 -38.75 -3.44
N PRO A 74 -7.03 -38.88 -4.30
CA PRO A 74 -6.86 -38.97 -5.76
C PRO A 74 -6.06 -37.80 -6.33
N GLU A 75 -5.22 -38.08 -7.34
CA GLU A 75 -4.33 -37.11 -8.02
C GLU A 75 -3.26 -36.43 -7.13
N LYS A 76 -3.31 -36.59 -5.80
CA LYS A 76 -2.40 -35.97 -4.83
C LYS A 76 -1.31 -36.91 -4.33
N GLY A 77 -1.44 -38.22 -4.56
CA GLY A 77 -0.41 -39.21 -4.28
C GLY A 77 -0.74 -40.60 -4.81
N LYS A 78 0.13 -41.57 -4.50
CA LYS A 78 -0.02 -42.99 -4.87
C LYS A 78 0.14 -43.88 -3.64
N LEU A 79 -0.66 -44.93 -3.56
CA LEU A 79 -0.55 -45.94 -2.51
C LEU A 79 0.55 -46.95 -2.85
N VAL A 80 1.62 -46.97 -2.07
CA VAL A 80 2.77 -47.86 -2.25
C VAL A 80 3.09 -48.55 -0.92
N ASN A 81 3.03 -49.89 -0.90
CA ASN A 81 3.35 -50.72 0.26
C ASN A 81 2.63 -50.31 1.58
N GLY A 82 1.38 -49.84 1.48
CA GLY A 82 0.60 -49.38 2.63
C GLY A 82 0.99 -48.00 3.16
N LYS A 83 1.67 -47.17 2.36
CA LYS A 83 1.96 -45.76 2.62
C LYS A 83 1.59 -44.92 1.41
N CYS A 84 1.33 -43.63 1.61
CA CYS A 84 1.14 -42.70 0.51
C CYS A 84 2.45 -42.02 0.12
N GLU A 85 2.83 -42.16 -1.14
CA GLU A 85 3.85 -41.33 -1.79
C GLU A 85 3.14 -40.11 -2.39
N CYS A 86 3.31 -38.94 -1.77
CA CYS A 86 2.62 -37.73 -2.20
C CYS A 86 3.29 -37.07 -3.41
N ASN A 87 2.45 -36.55 -4.29
CA ASN A 87 2.89 -35.70 -5.40
C ASN A 87 3.38 -34.35 -4.86
N ALA A 88 4.12 -33.61 -5.70
CA ALA A 88 4.59 -32.27 -5.35
C ALA A 88 3.43 -31.37 -4.84
N LYS A 89 3.74 -30.55 -3.82
CA LYS A 89 2.82 -29.66 -3.09
C LYS A 89 1.78 -30.34 -2.18
N TRP A 90 1.83 -31.66 -2.00
CA TRP A 90 0.94 -32.39 -1.09
C TRP A 90 1.70 -33.16 0.00
N THR A 91 1.06 -33.34 1.15
CA THR A 91 1.64 -33.95 2.35
C THR A 91 0.55 -34.56 3.25
N GLY A 92 0.97 -35.13 4.37
CA GLY A 92 0.10 -35.82 5.33
C GLY A 92 -0.15 -37.28 5.00
N LEU A 93 -0.71 -38.01 5.97
CA LEU A 93 -0.83 -39.47 5.96
C LEU A 93 -1.55 -40.02 4.71
N PHE A 94 -2.52 -39.26 4.17
CA PHE A 94 -3.28 -39.62 2.96
C PHE A 94 -3.03 -38.66 1.78
N CYS A 95 -2.00 -37.82 1.81
CA CYS A 95 -1.76 -36.74 0.84
C CYS A 95 -2.89 -35.70 0.70
N HIS A 96 -3.70 -35.52 1.76
CA HIS A 96 -4.82 -34.59 1.78
C HIS A 96 -4.41 -33.15 2.16
N MET A 97 -3.29 -32.97 2.85
CA MET A 97 -2.82 -31.65 3.29
C MET A 97 -1.96 -30.99 2.21
N ARG A 98 -2.11 -29.67 2.04
CA ARG A 98 -1.25 -28.87 1.17
C ARG A 98 0.10 -28.61 1.84
N THR A 99 1.17 -28.59 1.05
CA THR A 99 2.45 -28.03 1.47
C THR A 99 2.40 -26.51 1.28
N CYS A 100 2.45 -25.77 2.38
CA CYS A 100 2.55 -24.31 2.37
C CYS A 100 4.03 -23.91 2.41
N TYR A 101 4.49 -23.12 1.43
CA TYR A 101 5.92 -22.78 1.31
C TYR A 101 6.32 -21.57 2.13
N ASN A 102 5.50 -20.51 2.12
CA ASN A 102 5.67 -19.28 2.92
C ASN A 102 4.36 -19.00 3.66
N GLY A 103 4.08 -19.81 4.68
CA GLY A 103 2.83 -19.74 5.45
C GLY A 103 2.54 -21.05 6.18
N ILE A 104 1.36 -21.12 6.79
CA ILE A 104 0.91 -22.26 7.61
C ILE A 104 -0.33 -22.94 7.03
N PRO A 105 -0.43 -24.29 7.08
CA PRO A 105 -1.65 -25.00 6.70
C PRO A 105 -2.72 -24.82 7.77
N THR A 106 -3.97 -24.57 7.35
CA THR A 106 -5.13 -24.70 8.22
C THR A 106 -5.47 -26.19 8.41
N GLY A 107 -5.88 -26.56 9.62
CA GLY A 107 -6.27 -27.93 9.93
C GLY A 107 -7.63 -28.31 9.33
N GLY A 108 -7.80 -29.60 9.02
CA GLY A 108 -9.04 -30.16 8.46
C GLY A 108 -8.81 -30.86 7.12
N MET A 109 -9.85 -31.51 6.59
CA MET A 109 -9.76 -32.25 5.32
C MET A 109 -9.66 -31.32 4.10
N GLU A 110 -10.19 -30.09 4.20
CA GLU A 110 -10.13 -29.05 3.17
C GLU A 110 -9.16 -27.92 3.55
N GLY A 111 -8.06 -28.26 4.23
CA GLY A 111 -7.04 -27.31 4.64
C GLY A 111 -6.48 -26.48 3.48
N PHE A 112 -6.38 -25.17 3.72
CA PHE A 112 -5.78 -24.19 2.83
C PHE A 112 -4.54 -23.56 3.49
N CYS A 113 -3.73 -22.84 2.73
CA CYS A 113 -2.57 -22.16 3.29
C CYS A 113 -2.93 -20.72 3.70
N LEU A 114 -2.64 -20.35 4.94
CA LEU A 114 -2.56 -18.95 5.38
C LEU A 114 -1.16 -18.46 5.05
N CYS A 115 -1.04 -17.53 4.10
CA CYS A 115 0.25 -17.06 3.61
C CYS A 115 0.87 -15.99 4.50
N ASP A 116 2.20 -16.01 4.58
CA ASP A 116 2.99 -14.94 5.16
C ASP A 116 2.87 -13.66 4.30
N ILE A 117 3.07 -12.50 4.94
CA ILE A 117 3.03 -11.20 4.25
C ILE A 117 4.06 -11.17 3.12
N GLY A 118 3.62 -10.79 1.92
CA GLY A 118 4.44 -10.81 0.70
C GLY A 118 4.25 -12.07 -0.15
N PHE A 119 3.39 -13.02 0.24
CA PHE A 119 3.10 -14.24 -0.52
C PHE A 119 1.61 -14.51 -0.70
N THR A 120 1.26 -15.21 -1.78
CA THR A 120 -0.11 -15.52 -2.17
C THR A 120 -0.18 -16.83 -2.97
N GLY A 121 -1.39 -17.20 -3.40
CA GLY A 121 -1.69 -18.45 -4.10
C GLY A 121 -1.97 -19.62 -3.14
N PRO A 122 -2.54 -20.73 -3.64
CA PRO A 122 -3.06 -21.83 -2.81
C PRO A 122 -2.00 -22.64 -2.05
N PHE A 123 -0.71 -22.37 -2.28
CA PHE A 123 0.43 -22.99 -1.59
C PHE A 123 1.42 -21.95 -1.03
N CYS A 124 1.10 -20.65 -1.10
CA CYS A 124 1.97 -19.53 -0.72
C CYS A 124 3.35 -19.55 -1.40
N ASP A 125 3.38 -19.97 -2.66
CA ASP A 125 4.56 -20.05 -3.52
C ASP A 125 4.66 -18.91 -4.55
N VAL A 126 3.65 -18.01 -4.60
CA VAL A 126 3.64 -16.86 -5.50
C VAL A 126 3.95 -15.57 -4.72
N PRO A 127 5.01 -14.81 -5.04
CA PRO A 127 5.28 -13.54 -4.37
C PRO A 127 4.28 -12.45 -4.75
N LEU A 128 3.83 -11.68 -3.75
CA LEU A 128 3.03 -10.48 -3.93
C LEU A 128 3.93 -9.29 -4.28
N VAL A 129 4.27 -9.18 -5.57
CA VAL A 129 5.01 -8.04 -6.11
C VAL A 129 4.04 -6.93 -6.52
N CYS A 130 4.10 -5.80 -5.83
CA CYS A 130 3.46 -4.55 -6.21
C CYS A 130 4.26 -3.84 -7.31
N LYS A 131 3.58 -3.20 -8.26
CA LYS A 131 4.15 -2.40 -9.35
C LYS A 131 4.22 -0.93 -8.97
N ASN A 132 4.89 -0.14 -9.82
CA ASN A 132 4.85 1.33 -9.79
C ASN A 132 5.19 1.95 -8.41
N GLY A 133 6.11 1.33 -7.67
CA GLY A 133 6.55 1.79 -6.34
C GLY A 133 5.59 1.51 -5.18
N GLY A 134 4.49 0.78 -5.42
CA GLY A 134 3.60 0.30 -4.36
C GLY A 134 4.31 -0.65 -3.39
N LYS A 135 3.74 -0.82 -2.19
CA LYS A 135 4.30 -1.65 -1.11
C LYS A 135 3.25 -2.57 -0.51
N VAL A 136 3.65 -3.77 -0.10
CA VAL A 136 2.77 -4.69 0.63
C VAL A 136 2.52 -4.14 2.04
N ASN A 137 1.27 -4.15 2.49
CA ASN A 137 0.83 -3.72 3.82
C ASN A 137 0.71 -4.90 4.81
N GLN A 138 0.17 -4.65 6.00
CA GLN A 138 0.00 -5.67 7.05
C GLN A 138 -1.09 -6.69 6.72
N ASP A 139 -2.09 -6.30 5.93
CA ASP A 139 -3.19 -7.14 5.46
C ASP A 139 -2.82 -8.00 4.23
N ASN A 140 -1.54 -7.97 3.83
CA ASN A 140 -0.99 -8.66 2.66
C ASN A 140 -1.62 -8.20 1.33
N GLU A 141 -1.86 -6.89 1.20
CA GLU A 141 -2.34 -6.20 0.00
C GLU A 141 -1.36 -5.11 -0.47
N CYS A 142 -1.42 -4.71 -1.74
CA CYS A 142 -0.59 -3.63 -2.26
C CYS A 142 -1.17 -2.24 -1.99
N SER A 143 -0.49 -1.46 -1.15
CA SER A 143 -0.70 -0.02 -1.00
C SER A 143 -0.06 0.74 -2.17
N CYS A 144 -0.89 1.42 -2.97
CA CYS A 144 -0.47 2.11 -4.19
C CYS A 144 -0.04 3.56 -3.97
N LEU A 145 0.88 4.04 -4.81
CA LEU A 145 1.22 5.46 -4.89
C LEU A 145 0.11 6.26 -5.61
N PRO A 146 -0.03 7.57 -5.34
CA PRO A 146 -0.98 8.42 -6.06
C PRO A 146 -0.85 8.30 -7.58
N GLY A 147 -1.99 8.23 -8.27
CA GLY A 147 -2.04 7.98 -9.72
C GLY A 147 -2.16 6.51 -10.12
N TYR A 148 -1.93 5.55 -9.21
CA TYR A 148 -1.95 4.11 -9.49
C TYR A 148 -3.03 3.34 -8.70
N THR A 149 -3.49 2.23 -9.26
CA THR A 149 -4.53 1.36 -8.69
C THR A 149 -4.44 -0.09 -9.23
N GLY A 150 -5.31 -0.96 -8.72
CA GLY A 150 -5.29 -2.41 -8.97
C GLY A 150 -4.63 -3.20 -7.84
N GLU A 151 -4.90 -4.51 -7.77
CA GLU A 151 -4.39 -5.41 -6.70
C GLU A 151 -2.86 -5.41 -6.60
N ARG A 152 -2.17 -5.01 -7.67
CA ARG A 152 -0.71 -4.90 -7.73
C ARG A 152 -0.28 -3.50 -8.17
N CYS A 153 -1.12 -2.48 -8.04
CA CYS A 153 -0.86 -1.10 -8.46
C CYS A 153 -0.48 -0.97 -9.94
N GLU A 154 -0.95 -1.89 -10.78
CA GLU A 154 -0.53 -2.07 -12.16
C GLU A 154 -1.25 -1.17 -13.18
N ARG A 155 -2.30 -0.46 -12.76
CA ARG A 155 -3.13 0.42 -13.62
C ARG A 155 -3.10 1.86 -13.13
N CYS A 156 -3.47 2.80 -14.01
CA CYS A 156 -3.72 4.19 -13.63
C CYS A 156 -5.10 4.33 -12.96
N VAL A 157 -5.24 5.27 -12.03
CA VAL A 157 -6.56 5.72 -11.52
C VAL A 157 -7.33 6.47 -12.61
N MET A 158 -8.64 6.64 -12.43
CA MET A 158 -9.46 7.46 -13.33
C MET A 158 -8.95 8.92 -13.36
N GLY A 159 -8.91 9.53 -14.54
CA GLY A 159 -8.32 10.85 -14.76
C GLY A 159 -6.79 10.86 -14.78
N TYR A 160 -6.14 9.69 -14.91
CA TYR A 160 -4.72 9.57 -15.22
C TYR A 160 -4.54 8.68 -16.45
N VAL A 161 -3.66 9.09 -17.36
CA VAL A 161 -3.28 8.34 -18.57
C VAL A 161 -1.88 7.77 -18.44
N GLN A 162 -1.64 6.61 -19.06
CA GLN A 162 -0.32 5.98 -19.04
C GLN A 162 0.59 6.57 -20.12
N GLU A 163 1.64 7.27 -19.71
CA GLU A 163 2.70 7.76 -20.58
C GLU A 163 3.99 6.96 -20.33
N GLY A 164 4.25 5.96 -21.17
CA GLY A 164 5.35 5.01 -20.97
C GLY A 164 5.16 4.14 -19.73
N GLN A 165 6.04 4.27 -18.74
CA GLN A 165 5.99 3.50 -17.48
C GLN A 165 5.38 4.29 -16.30
N ARG A 166 4.74 5.44 -16.56
CA ARG A 166 4.22 6.32 -15.52
C ARG A 166 2.81 6.81 -15.83
N CYS A 167 1.96 6.83 -14.81
CA CYS A 167 0.63 7.44 -14.89
C CYS A 167 0.75 8.94 -14.66
N ILE A 168 0.29 9.75 -15.61
CA ILE A 168 0.25 11.22 -15.52
C ILE A 168 -1.21 11.71 -15.46
N PRO A 169 -1.52 12.81 -14.77
CA PRO A 169 -2.87 13.37 -14.75
C PRO A 169 -3.35 13.74 -16.16
N GLU A 170 -4.58 13.39 -16.48
CA GLU A 170 -5.24 13.78 -17.73
C GLU A 170 -5.67 15.25 -17.64
N VAL A 171 -4.94 16.14 -18.31
CA VAL A 171 -5.20 17.58 -18.26
C VAL A 171 -6.30 17.92 -19.26
N SER A 172 -7.55 17.96 -18.78
CA SER A 172 -8.67 18.49 -19.56
C SER A 172 -8.54 20.00 -19.79
N GLU A 173 -9.12 20.54 -20.88
CA GLU A 173 -9.12 21.99 -21.14
C GLU A 173 -9.80 22.79 -20.01
N ALA A 174 -10.80 22.21 -19.34
CA ALA A 174 -11.44 22.79 -18.17
C ALA A 174 -10.47 22.94 -16.97
N SER A 175 -9.51 22.00 -16.82
CA SER A 175 -8.47 22.05 -15.80
C SER A 175 -7.45 23.16 -16.07
N LEU A 176 -7.13 23.42 -17.34
CA LEU A 176 -6.26 24.52 -17.77
C LEU A 176 -6.93 25.90 -17.60
N ALA A 177 -8.22 26.00 -17.93
CA ALA A 177 -9.01 27.23 -17.76
C ALA A 177 -9.06 27.71 -16.28
N SER A 178 -9.03 26.77 -15.32
CA SER A 178 -8.97 27.10 -13.89
C SER A 178 -7.69 27.86 -13.50
N GLN A 179 -6.54 27.58 -14.13
CA GLN A 179 -5.28 28.28 -13.84
C GLN A 179 -5.15 29.61 -14.58
N THR A 180 -5.73 29.77 -15.77
CA THR A 180 -5.74 31.06 -16.49
C THR A 180 -6.66 32.10 -15.84
N GLY A 181 -7.58 31.67 -14.96
CA GLY A 181 -8.43 32.55 -14.15
C GLY A 181 -7.70 33.49 -13.18
N SER A 182 -6.37 33.39 -13.02
CA SER A 182 -5.58 34.20 -12.07
C SER A 182 -4.49 35.09 -12.71
N LEU A 183 -4.64 35.48 -13.99
CA LEU A 183 -3.86 36.58 -14.58
C LEU A 183 -4.70 37.78 -15.07
N SER A 184 -6.02 37.72 -14.99
CA SER A 184 -6.92 38.82 -15.39
C SER A 184 -7.40 39.70 -14.21
N SER A 185 -6.57 39.90 -13.19
CA SER A 185 -6.89 40.75 -12.02
C SER A 185 -5.84 41.80 -11.65
N LYS A 186 -4.73 41.91 -12.39
CA LYS A 186 -3.91 43.12 -12.37
C LYS A 186 -4.61 44.19 -13.23
N ALA A 187 -5.41 45.02 -12.57
CA ALA A 187 -6.05 46.17 -13.20
C ALA A 187 -5.00 47.00 -13.96
N PHE A 188 -5.08 46.97 -15.29
CA PHE A 188 -4.16 47.71 -16.15
C PHE A 188 -4.28 49.20 -15.82
N ALA A 189 -3.24 49.82 -15.24
CA ALA A 189 -3.22 51.23 -14.85
C ALA A 189 -3.22 52.23 -16.03
N TRP A 190 -3.56 51.76 -17.23
CA TRP A 190 -3.63 52.53 -18.46
C TRP A 190 -4.67 53.66 -18.45
N PRO A 191 -5.86 53.53 -17.83
CA PRO A 191 -6.78 54.67 -17.68
C PRO A 191 -6.17 55.82 -16.88
N PHE A 192 -5.39 55.53 -15.83
CA PHE A 192 -4.74 56.55 -15.02
C PHE A 192 -3.58 57.24 -15.74
N LEU A 193 -2.80 56.49 -16.54
CA LEU A 193 -1.72 57.04 -17.36
C LEU A 193 -2.26 57.94 -18.49
N LEU A 194 -3.37 57.54 -19.13
CA LEU A 194 -4.02 58.35 -20.18
C LEU A 194 -4.70 59.61 -19.60
N MET A 195 -5.40 59.50 -18.47
CA MET A 195 -6.01 60.67 -17.82
C MET A 195 -4.95 61.67 -17.31
N GLY A 196 -3.82 61.16 -16.78
CA GLY A 196 -2.71 62.00 -16.34
C GLY A 196 -2.05 62.80 -17.47
N SER A 197 -1.90 62.21 -18.66
CA SER A 197 -1.28 62.89 -19.80
C SER A 197 -2.15 64.03 -20.35
N VAL A 198 -3.47 63.84 -20.42
CA VAL A 198 -4.42 64.89 -20.86
C VAL A 198 -4.43 66.07 -19.87
N ALA A 199 -4.40 65.80 -18.57
CA ALA A 199 -4.31 66.84 -17.55
C ALA A 199 -2.99 67.62 -17.60
N ALA A 200 -1.86 66.95 -17.84
CA ALA A 200 -0.57 67.62 -18.00
C ALA A 200 -0.53 68.55 -19.23
N LEU A 201 -1.09 68.10 -20.35
CA LEU A 201 -1.16 68.89 -21.59
C LEU A 201 -2.09 70.10 -21.47
N SER A 202 -3.24 69.98 -20.80
CA SER A 202 -4.15 71.11 -20.60
C SER A 202 -3.56 72.18 -19.67
N VAL A 203 -2.88 71.77 -18.59
CA VAL A 203 -2.16 72.69 -17.70
C VAL A 203 -1.01 73.39 -18.44
N ALA A 204 -0.22 72.66 -19.24
CA ALA A 204 0.85 73.26 -20.05
C ALA A 204 0.31 74.28 -21.06
N LEU A 205 -0.83 74.01 -21.71
CA LEU A 205 -1.48 74.96 -22.62
C LEU A 205 -1.97 76.22 -21.90
N LEU A 206 -2.58 76.09 -20.73
CA LEU A 206 -3.02 77.24 -19.91
C LEU A 206 -1.83 78.10 -19.44
N ILE A 207 -0.71 77.48 -19.06
CA ILE A 207 0.53 78.20 -18.72
C ILE A 207 1.11 78.90 -19.95
N ALA A 208 1.09 78.28 -21.13
CA ALA A 208 1.55 78.91 -22.38
C ALA A 208 0.67 80.11 -22.77
N ILE A 209 -0.66 79.99 -22.68
CA ILE A 209 -1.60 81.08 -22.93
C ILE A 209 -1.42 82.21 -21.90
N GLY A 210 -1.30 81.87 -20.61
CA GLY A 210 -1.07 82.83 -19.54
C GLY A 210 0.24 83.59 -19.69
N THR A 211 1.35 82.90 -19.99
CA THR A 211 2.64 83.55 -20.24
C THR A 211 2.65 84.39 -21.51
N ALA A 212 1.95 83.98 -22.57
CA ALA A 212 1.76 84.81 -23.76
C ALA A 212 0.93 86.07 -23.46
N ALA A 213 -0.15 85.96 -22.69
CA ALA A 213 -0.98 87.08 -22.26
C ALA A 213 -0.20 88.07 -21.37
N VAL A 214 0.55 87.56 -20.38
CA VAL A 214 1.42 88.38 -19.51
C VAL A 214 2.54 89.06 -20.30
N ARG A 215 3.18 88.37 -21.26
CA ARG A 215 4.15 89.01 -22.17
C ARG A 215 3.50 90.14 -22.98
N ARG A 216 2.31 89.91 -23.55
CA ARG A 216 1.56 90.91 -24.33
C ARG A 216 1.09 92.10 -23.49
N TRP A 217 0.84 91.90 -22.20
CA TRP A 217 0.49 92.95 -21.24
C TRP A 217 1.74 93.76 -20.83
N ASN A 218 2.84 93.09 -20.51
CA ASN A 218 4.10 93.73 -20.12
C ASN A 218 4.80 94.49 -21.28
N THR A 219 4.45 94.22 -22.54
CA THR A 219 4.87 95.05 -23.69
C THR A 219 4.11 96.39 -23.80
N LYS A 220 3.25 96.75 -22.84
CA LYS A 220 2.43 97.98 -22.90
C LYS A 220 2.38 98.77 -21.59
N THR A 221 3.43 99.53 -21.30
CA THR A 221 3.34 100.80 -20.55
C THR A 221 4.49 101.76 -20.89
N SER A 222 4.19 103.07 -20.77
CA SER A 222 5.06 104.25 -20.87
C SER A 222 5.32 104.83 -22.29
N ARG A 223 5.45 106.15 -22.55
CA ARG A 223 4.75 107.38 -22.06
C ARG A 223 5.17 108.60 -22.93
N GLU A 224 4.35 109.68 -22.94
CA GLU A 224 4.73 111.11 -23.23
C GLU A 224 5.13 111.54 -24.67
N SER A 225 5.11 112.82 -25.06
CA SER A 225 4.23 113.98 -24.73
C SER A 225 4.41 115.14 -25.74
N SER A 226 3.43 116.07 -25.82
CA SER A 226 3.51 117.50 -26.23
C SER A 226 4.25 117.97 -27.51
N VAL A 227 3.57 118.76 -28.39
CA VAL A 227 3.82 120.22 -28.60
C VAL A 227 3.04 120.78 -29.83
N HIS A 228 2.25 121.83 -29.57
CA HIS A 228 1.70 122.94 -30.39
C HIS A 228 1.23 122.85 -31.86
N GLY A 229 0.06 123.46 -32.10
CA GLY A 229 -0.44 123.98 -33.39
C GLY A 229 -1.90 124.48 -33.27
N GLN A 230 -2.12 125.79 -33.14
CA GLN A 230 -3.41 126.45 -32.84
C GLN A 230 -3.34 127.92 -33.30
N PRO A 231 -4.45 128.70 -33.48
CA PRO A 231 -5.88 128.39 -33.67
C PRO A 231 -6.39 128.80 -35.08
N ASP A 232 -7.69 128.67 -35.35
CA ASP A 232 -8.50 129.89 -35.62
C ASP A 232 -9.99 129.68 -35.28
N ALA A 233 -10.73 130.78 -35.09
CA ALA A 233 -12.12 130.76 -34.59
C ALA A 233 -13.02 131.81 -35.27
N THR A 234 -14.31 131.48 -35.42
CA THR A 234 -15.53 132.32 -35.59
C THR A 234 -16.69 131.31 -35.65
N ASP A 235 -17.68 131.21 -34.75
CA ASP A 235 -18.54 132.22 -34.12
C ASP A 235 -19.53 132.87 -35.11
N VAL A 236 -20.76 132.33 -35.15
CA VAL A 236 -22.12 132.95 -35.08
C VAL A 236 -23.14 131.83 -34.85
#